data_AF-A0AAD3CT47-F1
#
_entry.id   AF-A0AAD3CT47-F1
#
_cell.length_a   1.000
_cell.length_b   1.000
_cell.length_c   1.000
_cell.angle_alpha   90.00
_cell.angle_beta   90.00
_cell.angle_gamma   90.00
#
_symmetry.space_group_name_H-M   'P 1'
#
loop_
_entity.id
_entity.type
_entity.pdbx_description
1 polymer ?
#
loop_
_entity_poly.entity_id
_entity_poly.type
_entity_poly.pdbx_seq_one_letter_code
_entity_poly.pdbx_strand_id
1 'polypeptide(L)'
;MSNLSTWDDEYARISRAASQLRASPHSGSQPHPTARAHQVRSVQSGLARLKSSLMSMRNSGMVNSADVQRRIGLIENLERQVGSSTSSGGDSDLLGLGGGNGSNSNSYHGGSQTLAAQALRHQDDMIDELANGVSRLKDQTMLVNDEANMQNRMLGDMDTDVENARTGLEAETLRAMKLKEDQSVWRLYLIIAGLSILLFLLIINGLG
;
A
#
# COMPACT_ATOMS: atom_id res chain seq x y z
N MET A 1 7.52 -6.69 12.99
CA MET A 1 8.46 -6.27 11.93
C MET A 1 8.69 -7.33 10.85
N SER A 2 8.34 -8.61 11.07
CA SER A 2 8.51 -9.71 10.10
C SER A 2 7.60 -9.62 8.85
N ASN A 3 6.39 -9.08 8.97
CA ASN A 3 5.42 -9.06 7.85
C ASN A 3 5.83 -8.11 6.70
N LEU A 4 6.58 -7.06 7.02
CA LEU A 4 7.03 -6.07 6.04
C LEU A 4 8.18 -6.63 5.18
N SER A 5 9.15 -7.28 5.83
CA SER A 5 10.26 -7.93 5.13
C SER A 5 9.77 -9.10 4.26
N THR A 6 8.78 -9.88 4.73
CA THR A 6 8.20 -10.95 3.92
C THR A 6 7.47 -10.41 2.68
N TRP A 7 6.80 -9.25 2.81
CA TRP A 7 6.17 -8.60 1.66
C TRP A 7 7.22 -8.09 0.66
N ASP A 8 8.30 -7.47 1.15
CA ASP A 8 9.38 -6.95 0.31
C ASP A 8 10.11 -8.09 -0.44
N ASP A 9 10.33 -9.23 0.22
CA ASP A 9 10.91 -10.43 -0.38
C ASP A 9 9.99 -11.03 -1.47
N GLU A 10 8.68 -11.06 -1.22
CA GLU A 10 7.68 -11.57 -2.17
C GLU A 10 7.56 -10.65 -3.39
N TYR A 11 7.60 -9.34 -3.19
CA TYR A 11 7.68 -8.33 -4.25
C TYR A 11 8.96 -8.46 -5.09
N ALA A 12 10.12 -8.62 -4.44
CA ALA A 12 11.41 -8.81 -5.14
C ALA A 12 11.43 -10.09 -5.99
N ARG A 13 10.81 -11.17 -5.51
CA ARG A 13 10.64 -12.42 -6.27
C ARG A 13 9.76 -12.21 -7.51
N ILE A 14 8.60 -11.58 -7.33
CA ILE A 14 7.61 -11.39 -8.39
C ILE A 14 8.10 -10.40 -9.45
N SER A 15 8.77 -9.32 -9.05
CA SER A 15 9.37 -8.36 -9.98
C SER A 15 10.47 -8.97 -10.85
N ARG A 16 11.29 -9.87 -10.30
CA ARG A 16 12.27 -10.66 -11.07
C ARG A 16 11.58 -11.60 -12.07
N ALA A 17 10.53 -12.30 -11.65
CA ALA A 17 9.77 -13.18 -12.53
C ALA A 17 9.09 -12.40 -13.68
N ALA A 18 8.49 -11.24 -13.38
CA ALA A 18 7.93 -10.33 -14.37
C ALA A 18 8.99 -9.79 -15.34
N SER A 19 10.19 -9.49 -14.84
CA SER A 19 11.31 -9.05 -15.68
C SER A 19 11.84 -10.16 -16.58
N GLN A 20 11.86 -11.42 -16.12
CA GLN A 20 12.25 -12.59 -16.92
C GLN A 20 11.25 -12.90 -18.04
N LEU A 21 9.95 -12.67 -17.80
CA LEU A 21 8.90 -12.77 -18.83
C LEU A 21 9.14 -11.79 -20.00
N ARG A 22 9.80 -10.66 -19.74
CA ARG A 22 10.20 -9.66 -20.75
C ARG A 22 11.57 -9.99 -21.36
N ALA A 23 12.52 -10.39 -20.53
CA ALA A 23 13.90 -10.64 -20.92
C ALA A 23 14.17 -12.04 -21.50
N SER A 24 13.12 -12.82 -21.80
CA SER A 24 13.20 -13.95 -22.74
C SER A 24 12.88 -13.47 -24.17
N PRO A 25 13.80 -12.79 -24.88
CA PRO A 25 13.64 -12.57 -26.30
C PRO A 25 13.88 -13.91 -27.00
N HIS A 26 12.92 -14.25 -27.85
CA HIS A 26 12.98 -15.14 -29.01
C HIS A 26 14.40 -15.56 -29.46
N SER A 27 15.02 -16.50 -28.75
CA SER A 27 16.32 -17.09 -29.09
C SER A 27 16.09 -18.47 -29.70
N GLY A 28 15.84 -18.50 -31.01
CA GLY A 28 16.23 -19.60 -31.92
C GLY A 28 15.60 -20.98 -31.77
N SER A 29 14.79 -21.26 -30.76
CA SER A 29 14.08 -22.54 -30.62
C SER A 29 12.69 -22.30 -30.06
N GLN A 30 11.68 -22.82 -30.75
CA GLN A 30 10.25 -22.63 -30.47
C GLN A 30 9.95 -22.62 -28.96
N PRO A 31 9.52 -21.48 -28.38
CA PRO A 31 9.07 -21.45 -27.01
C PRO A 31 7.65 -22.02 -26.95
N HIS A 32 7.43 -23.02 -26.09
CA HIS A 32 6.10 -23.55 -25.78
C HIS A 32 5.20 -22.40 -25.25
N PRO A 33 4.11 -22.03 -25.95
CA PRO A 33 3.23 -20.93 -25.54
C PRO A 33 2.58 -21.19 -24.17
N THR A 34 2.41 -22.46 -23.80
CA THR A 34 1.86 -22.90 -22.51
C THR A 34 2.75 -22.49 -21.34
N ALA A 35 4.07 -22.62 -21.44
CA ALA A 35 5.00 -22.32 -20.33
C ALA A 35 4.98 -20.83 -19.96
N ARG A 36 4.86 -19.95 -20.96
CA ARG A 36 4.77 -18.49 -20.76
C ARG A 36 3.42 -18.10 -20.13
N ALA A 37 2.32 -18.70 -20.58
CA ALA A 37 1.00 -18.48 -20.01
C ALA A 37 0.93 -18.90 -18.53
N HIS A 38 1.55 -20.04 -18.18
CA HIS A 38 1.65 -20.48 -16.78
C HIS A 38 2.47 -19.51 -15.91
N GLN A 39 3.57 -18.97 -16.43
CA GLN A 39 4.37 -17.98 -15.72
C GLN A 39 3.61 -16.67 -15.50
N VAL A 40 2.93 -16.15 -16.52
CA VAL A 40 2.07 -14.95 -16.40
C VAL A 40 0.99 -15.15 -15.34
N ARG A 41 0.29 -16.30 -15.37
CA ARG A 41 -0.74 -16.63 -14.38
C ARG A 41 -0.19 -16.75 -12.96
N SER A 42 1.01 -17.30 -12.81
CA SER A 42 1.68 -17.40 -11.51
C SER A 42 2.02 -16.01 -10.94
N VAL A 43 2.53 -15.11 -11.78
CA VAL A 43 2.87 -13.73 -11.41
C VAL A 43 1.60 -12.94 -11.04
N GLN A 44 0.51 -13.09 -11.80
CA GLN A 44 -0.79 -12.49 -11.48
C GLN A 44 -1.34 -12.98 -10.14
N SER A 45 -1.28 -14.29 -9.88
CA SER A 45 -1.73 -14.85 -8.60
C SER A 45 -0.89 -14.36 -7.41
N GLY A 46 0.42 -14.14 -7.63
CA GLY A 46 1.32 -13.57 -6.64
C GLY A 46 1.02 -12.10 -6.36
N LEU A 47 0.75 -11.30 -7.39
CA LEU A 47 0.35 -9.89 -7.26
C LEU A 47 -0.95 -9.74 -6.45
N ALA A 48 -1.93 -10.61 -6.68
CA ALA A 48 -3.18 -10.63 -5.91
C ALA A 48 -2.94 -10.93 -4.42
N ARG A 49 -2.04 -11.85 -4.10
CA ARG A 49 -1.63 -12.18 -2.72
C ARG A 49 -0.90 -11.01 -2.05
N LEU A 50 0.04 -10.38 -2.75
CA LEU A 50 0.75 -9.17 -2.29
C LEU A 50 -0.23 -8.03 -1.97
N LYS A 51 -1.24 -7.82 -2.83
CA LYS A 51 -2.28 -6.79 -2.63
C LYS A 51 -3.14 -7.09 -1.41
N SER A 52 -3.57 -8.34 -1.22
CA SER A 52 -4.32 -8.78 -0.04
C SER A 52 -3.51 -8.62 1.25
N SER A 53 -2.23 -9.00 1.23
CA SER A 53 -1.30 -8.82 2.35
C SER A 53 -1.13 -7.34 2.73
N LEU A 54 -1.00 -6.45 1.73
CA LEU A 54 -0.96 -5.00 1.92
C LEU A 54 -2.24 -4.45 2.60
N MET A 55 -3.41 -4.90 2.14
CA MET A 55 -4.68 -4.50 2.75
C MET A 55 -4.80 -5.00 4.18
N SER A 56 -4.32 -6.21 4.46
CA SER A 56 -4.27 -6.76 5.82
C SER A 56 -3.34 -5.94 6.73
N MET A 57 -2.15 -5.56 6.25
CA MET A 57 -1.19 -4.72 7.00
C MET A 57 -1.70 -3.29 7.22
N ARG A 58 -2.43 -2.73 6.25
CA ARG A 58 -3.15 -1.46 6.41
C ARG A 58 -4.18 -1.55 7.52
N ASN A 59 -5.00 -2.60 7.50
CA ASN A 59 -6.08 -2.80 8.48
C ASN A 59 -5.55 -3.10 9.88
N SER A 60 -4.34 -3.65 10.02
CA SER A 60 -3.72 -3.87 11.33
C SER A 60 -3.07 -2.61 11.92
N GLY A 61 -3.10 -1.47 11.21
CA GLY A 61 -2.50 -0.20 11.66
C GLY A 61 -0.98 -0.24 11.82
N MET A 62 -0.33 -1.30 11.29
CA MET A 62 1.07 -1.60 11.54
C MET A 62 2.01 -0.91 10.54
N VAL A 63 1.46 -0.35 9.47
CA VAL A 63 2.19 0.31 8.38
C VAL A 63 1.54 1.64 8.07
N ASN A 64 2.36 2.67 7.86
CA ASN A 64 1.90 4.01 7.50
C ASN A 64 1.06 3.95 6.20
N SER A 65 -0.10 4.62 6.20
CA SER A 65 -1.02 4.67 5.05
C SER A 65 -0.32 5.16 3.77
N ALA A 66 0.65 6.08 3.91
CA ALA A 66 1.46 6.58 2.80
C ALA A 66 2.35 5.47 2.19
N ASP A 67 2.96 4.62 3.01
CA ASP A 67 3.79 3.51 2.55
C ASP A 67 2.96 2.45 1.84
N VAL A 68 1.76 2.16 2.37
CA VAL A 68 0.79 1.25 1.74
C VAL A 68 0.45 1.75 0.34
N GLN A 69 0.17 3.04 0.19
CA GLN A 69 -0.22 3.63 -1.08
C GLN A 69 0.93 3.62 -2.10
N ARG A 70 2.17 3.91 -1.67
CA ARG A 70 3.36 3.79 -2.51
C ARG A 70 3.55 2.36 -3.02
N ARG A 71 3.36 1.38 -2.14
CA ARG A 71 3.49 -0.05 -2.48
C ARG A 71 2.38 -0.56 -3.39
N ILE A 72 1.17 0.00 -3.30
CA ILE A 72 0.08 -0.25 -4.27
C ILE A 72 0.48 0.26 -5.67
N GLY A 73 1.04 1.46 -5.77
CA GLY A 73 1.50 2.00 -7.06
C GLY A 73 2.59 1.13 -7.72
N LEU A 74 3.47 0.51 -6.91
CA LEU A 74 4.47 -0.43 -7.41
C LEU A 74 3.86 -1.73 -7.95
N ILE A 75 2.81 -2.25 -7.31
CA ILE A 75 2.06 -3.43 -7.76
C ILE A 75 1.34 -3.12 -9.07
N GLU A 76 0.65 -1.97 -9.16
CA GLU A 76 -0.10 -1.60 -10.37
C GLU A 76 0.81 -1.41 -11.60
N ASN A 77 2.02 -0.89 -11.40
CA ASN A 77 3.01 -0.80 -12.47
C ASN A 77 3.42 -2.19 -12.98
N LEU A 78 3.70 -3.12 -12.05
CA LEU A 78 4.00 -4.52 -12.38
C LEU A 78 2.84 -5.23 -13.08
N GLU A 79 1.62 -5.01 -12.61
CA GLU A 79 0.41 -5.58 -13.20
C GLU A 79 0.21 -5.10 -14.64
N ARG A 80 0.40 -3.80 -14.91
CA ARG A 80 0.38 -3.23 -16.26
C ARG A 80 1.47 -3.84 -17.15
N GLN A 81 2.67 -3.99 -16.62
CA GLN A 81 3.82 -4.55 -17.34
C GLN A 81 3.60 -6.02 -17.74
N VAL A 82 2.94 -6.79 -16.87
CA VAL A 82 2.60 -8.20 -17.14
C VAL A 82 1.41 -8.29 -18.10
N GLY A 83 0.38 -7.46 -17.92
CA GLY A 83 -0.81 -7.41 -18.77
C GLY A 83 -0.50 -7.10 -20.23
N SER A 84 0.31 -6.06 -20.50
CA SER A 84 0.71 -5.66 -21.85
C SER A 84 1.54 -6.71 -22.60
N SER A 85 2.18 -7.61 -21.87
CA SER A 85 3.00 -8.69 -22.45
C SER A 85 2.14 -9.83 -23.01
N THR A 86 0.88 -9.94 -22.57
CA THR A 86 -0.03 -11.06 -22.90
C THR A 86 -0.91 -10.76 -24.12
N SER A 87 -1.21 -9.48 -24.39
CA SER A 87 -2.05 -9.05 -25.52
C SER A 87 -1.30 -8.93 -26.85
N SER A 88 0.02 -9.12 -26.86
CA SER A 88 0.86 -9.03 -28.07
C SER A 88 1.10 -10.36 -28.79
N GLY A 89 0.53 -11.47 -28.30
CA GLY A 89 0.78 -12.81 -28.80
C GLY A 89 -0.49 -13.61 -29.11
N GLY A 90 -1.05 -13.37 -30.30
CA GLY A 90 -1.81 -14.29 -31.14
C GLY A 90 -2.76 -15.31 -30.50
N ASP A 91 -4.06 -15.10 -30.74
CA ASP A 91 -5.03 -16.20 -30.78
C ASP A 91 -5.28 -16.56 -32.25
N SER A 92 -4.30 -17.27 -32.81
CA SER A 92 -4.37 -17.94 -34.11
C SER A 92 -4.22 -19.44 -33.85
N ASP A 93 -5.28 -20.06 -33.32
CA ASP A 93 -5.41 -21.51 -33.17
C ASP A 93 -6.92 -21.79 -33.21
N LEU A 94 -7.56 -21.88 -34.38
CA LEU A 94 -7.40 -22.94 -35.38
C LEU A 94 -7.14 -24.30 -34.72
N LEU A 95 -8.21 -25.00 -34.35
CA LEU A 95 -8.34 -26.44 -34.56
C LEU A 95 -9.79 -26.84 -34.29
N GLY A 96 -10.51 -27.28 -35.34
CA GLY A 96 -11.86 -27.80 -35.13
C GLY A 96 -12.63 -28.40 -36.30
N LEU A 97 -12.22 -28.30 -37.57
CA LEU A 97 -12.81 -29.02 -38.70
C LEU A 97 -11.71 -29.11 -39.78
N GLY A 98 -11.42 -30.21 -40.48
CA GLY A 98 -12.25 -31.30 -40.98
C GLY A 98 -11.59 -31.69 -42.31
N GLY A 99 -11.43 -32.98 -42.57
CA GLY A 99 -10.71 -33.49 -43.75
C GLY A 99 -11.25 -32.98 -45.08
N GLY A 100 -10.41 -33.00 -46.12
CA GLY A 100 -10.84 -32.59 -47.45
C GLY A 100 -9.72 -32.54 -48.48
N ASN A 101 -9.47 -33.67 -49.11
CA ASN A 101 -8.83 -33.84 -50.41
C ASN A 101 -9.40 -32.86 -51.46
N GLY A 102 -8.56 -32.16 -52.24
CA GLY A 102 -9.04 -31.48 -53.45
C GLY A 102 -8.21 -30.30 -53.96
N SER A 103 -7.47 -30.55 -55.05
CA SER A 103 -7.37 -29.74 -56.27
C SER A 103 -7.13 -28.22 -56.22
N ASN A 104 -5.97 -27.83 -56.77
CA ASN A 104 -5.75 -26.77 -57.76
C ASN A 104 -6.79 -25.63 -57.84
N SER A 105 -6.42 -24.42 -57.39
CA SER A 105 -6.93 -23.18 -58.01
C SER A 105 -6.10 -21.94 -57.62
N ASN A 106 -5.44 -21.41 -58.64
CA ASN A 106 -4.95 -20.04 -58.77
C ASN A 106 -5.98 -19.02 -58.25
N SER A 107 -5.68 -18.35 -57.12
CA SER A 107 -6.59 -17.38 -56.49
C SER A 107 -5.86 -16.12 -56.03
N TYR A 108 -5.94 -15.11 -56.89
CA TYR A 108 -6.06 -13.67 -56.61
C TYR A 108 -5.58 -13.12 -55.25
N HIS A 109 -4.50 -12.35 -55.34
CA HIS A 109 -4.05 -11.30 -54.41
C HIS A 109 -5.19 -10.26 -54.18
N GLY A 110 -6.07 -10.52 -53.21
CA GLY A 110 -7.11 -9.58 -52.76
C GLY A 110 -7.31 -9.54 -51.23
N GLY A 111 -6.66 -10.42 -50.47
CA GLY A 111 -6.88 -10.59 -49.03
C GLY A 111 -6.02 -9.71 -48.11
N SER A 112 -5.13 -8.86 -48.64
CA SER A 112 -4.18 -8.11 -47.80
C SER A 112 -4.75 -6.78 -47.27
N GLN A 113 -5.69 -6.13 -48.00
CA GLN A 113 -6.28 -4.86 -47.55
C GLN A 113 -7.36 -5.02 -46.48
N THR A 114 -8.12 -6.11 -46.48
CA THR A 114 -9.15 -6.38 -45.47
C THR A 114 -8.54 -6.67 -44.11
N LEU A 115 -7.42 -7.41 -44.07
CA LEU A 115 -6.65 -7.65 -42.85
C LEU A 115 -6.08 -6.36 -42.25
N ALA A 116 -5.57 -5.46 -43.09
CA ALA A 116 -5.05 -4.16 -42.63
C ALA A 116 -6.16 -3.26 -42.06
N ALA A 117 -7.32 -3.19 -42.71
CA ALA A 117 -8.46 -2.40 -42.23
C ALA A 117 -9.06 -2.95 -40.93
N GLN A 118 -9.07 -4.28 -40.78
CA GLN A 118 -9.55 -4.93 -39.57
C GLN A 118 -8.54 -4.81 -38.40
N ALA A 119 -7.24 -4.82 -38.69
CA ALA A 119 -6.19 -4.53 -37.72
C ALA A 119 -6.20 -3.07 -37.24
N LEU A 120 -6.52 -2.11 -38.12
CA LEU A 120 -6.66 -0.70 -37.74
C LEU A 120 -7.87 -0.47 -36.82
N ARG A 121 -9.02 -1.07 -37.13
CA ARG A 121 -10.20 -0.99 -36.24
C ARG A 121 -9.92 -1.56 -34.85
N HIS A 122 -9.17 -2.66 -34.78
CA HIS A 122 -8.78 -3.25 -33.50
C HIS A 122 -7.80 -2.37 -32.72
N GLN A 123 -7.00 -1.55 -33.39
CA GLN A 123 -6.16 -0.53 -32.72
C GLN A 123 -6.99 0.62 -32.19
N ASP A 124 -8.00 1.07 -32.91
CA ASP A 124 -8.91 2.13 -32.45
C ASP A 124 -9.69 1.70 -31.20
N ASP A 125 -10.22 0.46 -31.18
CA ASP A 125 -10.90 -0.09 -30.00
C ASP A 125 -9.97 -0.18 -28.77
N MET A 126 -8.69 -0.50 -28.99
CA MET A 126 -7.68 -0.51 -27.92
C MET A 126 -7.34 0.91 -27.43
N ILE A 127 -7.32 1.90 -28.32
CA ILE A 127 -7.08 3.29 -27.95
C ILE A 127 -8.24 3.81 -27.10
N ASP A 128 -9.49 3.44 -27.41
CA ASP A 128 -10.65 3.80 -26.61
C ASP A 128 -10.65 3.12 -25.23
N GLU A 129 -10.26 1.84 -25.15
CA GLU A 129 -10.05 1.14 -23.88
C GLU A 129 -8.95 1.83 -23.04
N LEU A 130 -7.84 2.24 -23.67
CA LEU A 130 -6.76 2.99 -23.01
C LEU A 130 -7.22 4.38 -22.56
N ALA A 131 -8.00 5.09 -23.37
CA ALA A 131 -8.55 6.40 -23.02
C ALA A 131 -9.48 6.30 -21.81
N ASN A 132 -10.34 5.28 -21.78
CA ASN A 132 -11.20 4.97 -20.64
C ASN A 132 -10.39 4.58 -19.40
N GLY A 133 -9.32 3.80 -19.57
CA GLY A 133 -8.39 3.43 -18.48
C GLY A 133 -7.62 4.63 -17.92
N VAL A 134 -7.20 5.57 -18.78
CA VAL A 134 -6.54 6.83 -18.38
C VAL A 134 -7.53 7.75 -17.68
N SER A 135 -8.79 7.82 -18.13
CA SER A 135 -9.83 8.59 -17.43
C SER A 135 -10.04 8.05 -16.02
N ARG A 136 -10.15 6.73 -15.85
CA ARG A 136 -10.26 6.09 -14.53
C ARG A 136 -9.04 6.35 -13.65
N LEU A 137 -7.83 6.26 -14.20
CA LEU A 137 -6.61 6.57 -13.46
C LEU A 137 -6.53 8.05 -13.08
N LYS A 138 -6.99 8.95 -13.95
CA LYS A 138 -7.10 10.38 -13.66
C LYS A 138 -8.07 10.61 -12.50
N ASP A 139 -9.25 10.00 -12.53
CA ASP A 139 -10.24 10.11 -11.45
C ASP A 139 -9.68 9.56 -10.14
N GLN A 140 -9.00 8.41 -10.18
CA GLN A 140 -8.32 7.85 -9.03
C GLN A 140 -7.18 8.74 -8.53
N THR A 141 -6.43 9.38 -9.42
CA THR A 141 -5.35 10.32 -9.06
C THR A 141 -5.91 11.57 -8.39
N MET A 142 -7.05 12.08 -8.86
CA MET A 142 -7.74 13.21 -8.24
C MET A 142 -8.22 12.85 -6.83
N LEU A 143 -8.85 11.67 -6.67
CA LEU A 143 -9.24 11.17 -5.34
C LEU A 143 -8.03 11.00 -4.40
N VAL A 144 -6.90 10.53 -4.92
CA VAL A 144 -5.66 10.41 -4.13
C VAL A 144 -5.11 11.79 -3.72
N ASN A 145 -5.19 12.79 -4.60
CA ASN A 145 -4.78 14.16 -4.27
C ASN A 145 -5.70 14.77 -3.19
N ASP A 146 -7.00 14.55 -3.29
CA ASP A 146 -7.97 15.02 -2.29
C ASP A 146 -7.73 14.35 -0.93
N GLU A 147 -7.49 13.04 -0.92
CA GLU A 147 -7.11 12.30 0.29
C GLU A 147 -5.78 12.79 0.88
N ALA A 148 -4.77 13.06 0.05
CA ALA A 148 -3.48 13.59 0.50
C ALA A 148 -3.64 14.99 1.13
N ASN A 149 -4.48 15.84 0.54
CA ASN A 149 -4.80 17.16 1.11
C ASN A 149 -5.57 17.04 2.43
N MET A 150 -6.50 16.10 2.53
CA MET A 150 -7.21 15.81 3.77
C MET A 150 -6.26 15.28 4.85
N GLN A 151 -5.35 14.37 4.50
CA GLN A 151 -4.34 13.85 5.43
C GLN A 151 -3.39 14.95 5.90
N ASN A 152 -2.97 15.86 5.02
CA ASN A 152 -2.11 16.99 5.41
C ASN A 152 -2.81 17.92 6.41
N ARG A 153 -4.13 18.16 6.23
CA ARG A 153 -4.94 18.90 7.21
C ARG A 153 -5.02 18.16 8.55
N MET A 154 -5.33 16.86 8.53
CA MET A 154 -5.39 16.06 9.76
C MET A 154 -4.05 16.00 10.50
N LEU A 155 -2.92 15.99 9.79
CA LEU A 155 -1.59 16.07 10.40
C LEU A 155 -1.35 17.44 11.06
N GLY A 156 -1.79 18.54 10.43
CA GLY A 156 -1.74 19.87 11.05
C GLY A 156 -2.63 19.99 12.28
N ASP A 157 -3.82 19.40 12.24
CA ASP A 157 -4.73 19.34 13.40
C ASP A 157 -4.10 18.50 14.53
N MET A 158 -3.50 17.36 14.20
CA MET A 158 -2.79 16.52 15.17
C MET A 158 -1.58 17.21 15.80
N ASP A 159 -0.81 17.96 15.03
CA ASP A 159 0.32 18.75 15.54
C ASP A 159 -0.16 19.80 16.55
N THR A 160 -1.27 20.46 16.23
CA THR A 160 -1.93 21.42 17.12
C THR A 160 -2.44 20.75 18.40
N ASP A 161 -3.09 19.59 18.29
CA ASP A 161 -3.58 18.83 19.43
C ASP A 161 -2.44 18.30 20.31
N VAL A 162 -1.33 17.86 19.72
CA VAL A 162 -0.13 17.43 20.44
C VAL A 162 0.50 18.60 21.19
N GLU A 163 0.62 19.78 20.58
CA GLU A 163 1.15 20.96 21.25
C GLU A 163 0.22 21.44 22.39
N ASN A 164 -1.09 21.37 22.20
CA ASN A 164 -2.08 21.64 23.25
C ASN A 164 -1.98 20.63 24.39
N ALA A 165 -1.87 19.34 24.08
CA ALA A 165 -1.71 18.29 25.08
C ALA A 165 -0.39 18.45 25.86
N ARG A 166 0.70 18.80 25.17
CA ARG A 166 2.00 19.10 25.78
C ARG A 166 1.91 20.31 26.71
N THR A 167 1.29 21.39 26.26
CA THR A 167 1.08 22.60 27.09
C THR A 167 0.22 22.30 28.32
N GLY A 168 -0.84 21.50 28.15
CA GLY A 168 -1.67 21.02 29.25
C GLY A 168 -0.90 20.16 30.25
N LEU A 169 -0.07 19.23 29.75
CA LEU A 169 0.79 18.38 30.56
C LEU A 169 1.84 19.20 31.32
N GLU A 170 2.49 20.17 30.66
CA GLU A 170 3.43 21.09 31.31
C GLU A 170 2.74 21.90 32.41
N ALA A 171 1.53 22.40 32.17
CA ALA A 171 0.74 23.09 33.18
C ALA A 171 0.35 22.17 34.37
N GLU A 172 -0.02 20.92 34.10
CA GLU A 172 -0.37 19.94 35.12
C GLU A 172 0.85 19.49 35.94
N THR A 173 2.00 19.29 35.28
CA THR A 173 3.27 18.96 35.97
C THR A 173 3.72 20.10 36.88
N LEU A 174 3.59 21.37 36.45
CA LEU A 174 3.86 22.54 37.29
C LEU A 174 2.92 22.62 38.50
N ARG A 175 1.63 22.29 38.31
CA ARG A 175 0.67 22.22 39.42
C ARG A 175 1.00 21.07 40.38
N ALA A 176 1.37 19.91 39.86
CA ALA A 176 1.77 18.76 40.67
C ALA A 176 3.06 19.03 41.48
N MET A 177 4.02 19.75 40.89
CA MET A 177 5.25 20.17 41.59
C MET A 177 4.93 21.15 42.74
N LYS A 178 4.09 22.16 42.51
CA LYS A 178 3.65 23.07 43.58
C LYS A 178 2.92 22.34 44.70
N LEU A 179 2.03 21.41 44.36
CA LEU A 179 1.27 20.64 45.35
C LEU A 179 2.18 19.78 46.25
N LYS A 180 3.26 19.24 45.67
CA LYS A 180 4.26 18.46 46.42
C LYS A 180 5.04 19.33 47.41
N GLU A 181 5.30 20.59 47.08
CA GLU A 181 6.03 21.52 47.95
C GLU A 181 5.19 21.91 49.18
N ASP A 182 3.92 22.27 48.99
CA ASP A 182 3.02 22.69 50.08
C ASP A 182 2.72 21.56 51.09
N GLN A 183 2.65 20.31 50.63
CA GLN A 183 2.46 19.13 51.50
C GLN A 183 3.59 18.97 52.53
N SER A 184 4.83 19.29 52.15
CA SER A 184 5.99 19.14 53.04
C SER A 184 5.97 20.14 54.20
N VAL A 185 5.57 21.37 53.91
CA VAL A 185 5.49 22.47 54.89
C VAL A 185 4.34 22.22 55.86
N TRP A 186 3.16 21.81 55.38
CA TRP A 186 2.03 21.49 56.24
C TRP A 186 2.34 20.33 57.20
N ARG A 187 3.02 19.29 56.71
CA ARG A 187 3.45 18.15 57.54
C ARG A 187 4.46 18.56 58.61
N LEU A 188 5.38 19.49 58.30
CA LEU A 188 6.33 20.06 59.27
C LEU A 188 5.61 20.82 60.39
N TYR A 189 4.66 21.68 60.04
CA TYR A 189 3.85 22.42 61.03
C TYR A 189 3.06 21.49 61.95
N LEU A 190 2.52 20.39 61.42
CA LEU A 190 1.79 19.39 62.20
C LEU A 190 2.71 18.70 63.24
N ILE A 191 3.94 18.39 62.86
CA ILE A 191 4.95 17.80 63.77
C ILE A 191 5.34 18.79 64.87
N ILE A 192 5.60 20.06 64.51
CA ILE A 192 5.94 21.12 65.48
C ILE A 192 4.80 21.32 66.48
N ALA A 193 3.54 21.37 66.00
CA ALA A 193 2.38 21.51 66.87
C ALA A 193 2.23 20.33 67.84
N GLY A 194 2.42 19.09 67.35
CA GLY A 194 2.39 17.89 68.20
C GLY A 194 3.48 17.87 69.27
N LEU A 195 4.71 18.25 68.92
CA LEU A 195 5.82 18.38 69.87
C LEU A 195 5.56 19.47 70.91
N SER A 196 4.97 20.60 70.51
CA SER A 196 4.59 21.68 71.44
C SER A 196 3.55 21.21 72.45
N ILE A 197 2.54 20.46 72.00
CA ILE A 197 1.49 19.91 72.89
C ILE A 197 2.09 18.87 73.85
N LEU A 198 2.96 17.99 73.35
CA LEU A 198 3.63 16.98 74.17
C LEU A 198 4.53 17.61 75.23
N LEU A 199 5.29 18.65 74.86
CA LEU A 199 6.11 19.41 75.80
C LEU A 199 5.25 20.10 76.86
N PHE A 200 4.12 20.67 76.47
CA PHE A 200 3.19 21.30 77.41
C PHE A 200 2.58 20.29 78.40
N LEU A 201 2.20 19.10 77.91
CA LEU A 201 1.74 17.99 78.75
C LEU A 201 2.82 17.52 79.73
N LEU A 202 4.07 17.45 79.28
CA LEU A 202 5.19 17.03 80.11
C LEU A 202 5.49 18.07 81.20
N ILE A 203 5.44 19.36 80.89
CA ILE A 203 5.58 20.42 81.90
C ILE A 203 4.46 20.32 82.94
N ILE A 204 3.20 20.15 82.52
CA ILE A 204 2.08 20.05 83.47
C ILE A 204 2.20 18.82 84.38
N ASN A 205 2.56 17.66 83.83
CA ASN A 205 2.71 16.44 84.62
C ASN A 205 4.03 16.37 85.41
N GLY A 206 5.04 17.16 85.03
CA GLY A 206 6.33 17.21 85.72
C GLY A 206 6.44 18.31 86.78
N LEU A 207 5.56 19.32 86.74
CA LEU A 207 5.51 20.40 87.74
C LEU A 207 4.42 20.19 88.82
N GLY A 208 3.59 19.15 88.69
CA GLY A 208 2.59 18.74 89.68
C GLY A 208 3.05 17.54 90.48
#